data_AF-A0A4S1ZF03-F1
#
_entry.id   AF-A0A4S1ZF03-F1
#
_cell.length_a   1.000
_cell.length_b   1.000
_cell.length_c   1.000
_cell.angle_alpha   90.00
_cell.angle_beta   90.00
_cell.angle_gamma   90.00
#
_symmetry.space_group_name_H-M   'P 1'
#
loop_
_entity.id
_entity.type
_entity.pdbx_description
1 polymer ?
#
loop_
_entity_poly.entity_id
_entity_poly.type
_entity_poly.pdbx_seq_one_letter_code
_entity_poly.pdbx_strand_id
1 'polypeptide(L)'
;MILKEILEKYTFSEIFTELCEMIPDLNRKRPEIQEAYDFLLAQQPVTSKKKITYQLIEAQDSDDCFVGAEDRCFEAQWNVIIGKEVIIDNDVEISLFEIACNAFLCILLIGFKPRRFTELNEELLEMLR
;
A
#
# COMPACT_ATOMS: atom_id res chain seq x y z
N MET A 1 5.86 6.91 12.79
CA MET A 1 6.36 5.51 12.69
C MET A 1 6.88 5.28 11.29
N ILE A 2 7.80 4.35 11.05
CA ILE A 2 8.25 4.04 9.69
C ILE A 2 7.30 3.00 9.05
N LEU A 3 6.98 3.15 7.76
CA LEU A 3 6.02 2.25 7.09
C LEU A 3 6.41 0.77 7.20
N LYS A 4 7.70 0.44 7.07
CA LYS A 4 8.19 -0.94 7.25
C LYS A 4 7.77 -1.53 8.60
N GLU A 5 7.92 -0.76 9.68
CA GLU A 5 7.57 -1.20 11.04
C GLU A 5 6.06 -1.41 11.22
N ILE A 6 5.23 -0.76 10.38
CA ILE A 6 3.78 -0.97 10.37
C ILE A 6 3.46 -2.27 9.65
N LEU A 7 4.03 -2.49 8.45
CA LEU A 7 3.81 -3.71 7.67
C LEU A 7 4.26 -4.97 8.44
N GLU A 8 5.41 -4.93 9.11
CA GLU A 8 5.95 -6.06 9.88
C GLU A 8 5.09 -6.50 11.08
N LYS A 9 4.08 -5.71 11.49
CA LYS A 9 3.15 -6.10 12.55
C LYS A 9 2.12 -7.13 12.11
N TYR A 10 1.94 -7.31 10.80
CA TYR A 10 0.87 -8.11 10.23
C TYR A 10 1.42 -9.18 9.30
N THR A 11 0.80 -10.35 9.34
CA THR A 11 1.11 -11.44 8.43
C THR A 11 0.54 -11.16 7.04
N PHE A 12 1.15 -11.76 6.02
CA PHE A 12 0.58 -11.74 4.67
C PHE A 12 -0.89 -12.21 4.65
N SER A 13 -1.23 -13.25 5.41
CA SER A 13 -2.59 -13.79 5.43
C SER A 13 -3.62 -12.78 5.97
N GLU A 14 -3.28 -11.99 6.98
CA GLU A 14 -4.16 -10.95 7.53
C GLU A 14 -4.40 -9.86 6.49
N ILE A 15 -3.32 -9.29 5.95
CA ILE A 15 -3.41 -8.23 4.92
C ILE A 15 -4.15 -8.74 3.68
N PHE A 16 -3.81 -9.93 3.19
CA PHE A 16 -4.42 -10.48 1.98
C PHE A 16 -5.91 -10.77 2.13
N THR A 17 -6.35 -11.12 3.33
CA THR A 17 -7.78 -11.32 3.61
C THR A 17 -8.52 -9.99 3.44
N GLU A 18 -8.02 -8.91 4.04
CA GLU A 18 -8.58 -7.56 3.88
C GLU A 18 -8.58 -7.11 2.42
N LEU A 19 -7.48 -7.33 1.70
CA LEU A 19 -7.42 -7.00 0.28
C LEU A 19 -8.48 -7.75 -0.55
N CYS A 20 -8.72 -9.03 -0.26
CA CYS A 20 -9.77 -9.81 -0.94
C CYS A 20 -11.18 -9.29 -0.66
N GLU A 21 -11.45 -8.73 0.52
CA GLU A 21 -12.73 -8.07 0.81
C GLU A 21 -12.91 -6.82 -0.06
N MET A 22 -11.83 -6.08 -0.34
CA MET A 22 -11.84 -4.91 -1.23
C MET A 22 -11.93 -5.28 -2.72
N ILE A 23 -11.23 -6.34 -3.13
CA ILE A 23 -11.12 -6.78 -4.54
C ILE A 23 -11.25 -8.33 -4.58
N PRO A 24 -12.47 -8.87 -4.71
CA PRO A 24 -12.74 -10.31 -4.59
C PRO A 24 -11.94 -11.22 -5.53
N ASP A 25 -11.61 -10.74 -6.74
CA ASP A 25 -10.87 -11.52 -7.73
C ASP A 25 -9.36 -11.65 -7.43
N LEU A 26 -8.83 -10.96 -6.41
CA LEU A 26 -7.41 -11.04 -6.00
C LEU A 26 -6.97 -12.46 -5.61
N ASN A 27 -7.89 -13.31 -5.15
CA ASN A 27 -7.55 -14.65 -4.69
C ASN A 27 -6.84 -15.48 -5.78
N ARG A 28 -7.08 -15.18 -7.06
CA ARG A 28 -6.40 -15.83 -8.20
C ARG A 28 -4.90 -15.49 -8.30
N LYS A 29 -4.46 -14.41 -7.64
CA LYS A 29 -3.09 -13.88 -7.66
C LYS A 29 -2.38 -14.00 -6.31
N ARG A 30 -2.92 -14.83 -5.41
CA ARG A 30 -2.38 -15.00 -4.05
C ARG A 30 -0.87 -15.32 -4.06
N PRO A 31 -0.35 -16.27 -4.85
CA PRO A 31 1.08 -16.59 -4.84
C PRO A 31 1.98 -15.40 -5.22
N GLU A 32 1.60 -14.65 -6.26
CA GLU A 32 2.36 -13.51 -6.78
C GLU A 32 2.34 -12.34 -5.80
N ILE A 33 1.19 -12.09 -5.17
CA ILE A 33 1.04 -11.04 -4.15
C ILE A 33 1.82 -11.42 -2.88
N GLN A 34 1.84 -12.71 -2.51
CA GLN A 34 2.67 -13.19 -1.41
C GLN A 34 4.15 -12.97 -1.69
N GLU A 35 4.62 -13.34 -2.89
CA GLU A 35 6.01 -13.09 -3.29
C GLU A 35 6.36 -11.60 -3.24
N ALA A 36 5.44 -10.73 -3.66
CA ALA A 36 5.62 -9.29 -3.60
C ALA A 36 5.73 -8.79 -2.14
N TYR A 37 4.88 -9.29 -1.24
CA TYR A 37 4.92 -8.97 0.19
C TYR A 37 6.23 -9.40 0.84
N ASP A 38 6.62 -10.66 0.64
CA ASP A 38 7.85 -11.22 1.20
C ASP A 38 9.08 -10.47 0.68
N PHE A 39 9.09 -10.14 -0.61
CA PHE A 39 10.18 -9.34 -1.20
C PHE A 39 10.25 -7.93 -0.62
N LEU A 40 9.10 -7.27 -0.45
CA LEU A 40 9.00 -5.93 0.11
C LEU A 40 9.60 -5.89 1.51
N LEU A 41 9.22 -6.84 2.38
CA LEU A 41 9.71 -6.92 3.75
C LEU A 41 11.20 -7.30 3.84
N ALA A 42 11.71 -8.08 2.89
CA ALA A 42 13.14 -8.40 2.81
C ALA A 42 14.01 -7.19 2.43
N GLN A 43 13.45 -6.11 1.88
CA GLN A 43 14.24 -4.93 1.50
C GLN A 43 14.75 -4.16 2.73
N GLN A 44 15.97 -3.62 2.65
CA GLN A 44 16.44 -2.63 3.61
C GLN A 44 15.81 -1.25 3.31
N PRO A 45 15.12 -0.62 4.27
CA PRO A 45 14.49 0.68 4.03
C PRO A 45 15.55 1.75 3.80
N VAL A 46 15.31 2.62 2.81
CA VAL A 46 16.11 3.82 2.57
C VAL A 46 15.40 5.01 3.18
N THR A 47 16.08 5.75 4.06
CA THR A 47 15.50 6.92 4.72
C THR A 47 15.04 7.96 3.70
N SER A 48 13.80 8.41 3.84
CA SER A 48 13.19 9.44 3.00
C SER A 48 12.80 10.65 3.85
N LYS A 49 13.03 11.85 3.31
CA LYS A 49 12.49 13.10 3.89
C LYS A 49 11.00 13.30 3.57
N LYS A 50 10.49 12.65 2.52
CA LYS A 50 9.07 12.65 2.18
C LYS A 50 8.34 11.70 3.13
N LYS A 51 7.14 12.10 3.55
CA LYS A 51 6.26 11.36 4.45
C LYS A 51 5.04 10.81 3.70
N ILE A 52 4.35 9.87 4.31
CA ILE A 52 3.03 9.39 3.91
C ILE A 52 2.06 9.93 4.96
N THR A 53 1.20 10.86 4.58
CA THR A 53 0.20 11.43 5.47
C THR A 53 -1.15 10.81 5.14
N TYR A 54 -1.74 10.11 6.11
CA TYR A 54 -3.13 9.68 6.06
C TYR A 54 -4.02 10.82 6.55
N GLN A 55 -4.97 11.24 5.71
CA GLN A 55 -5.83 12.40 5.87
C GLN A 55 -7.18 12.17 5.17
N LEU A 56 -8.14 13.08 5.37
CA LEU A 56 -9.34 13.13 4.54
C LEU A 56 -8.97 13.61 3.13
N ILE A 57 -9.43 12.88 2.13
CA ILE A 57 -9.27 13.20 0.71
C ILE A 57 -10.66 13.38 0.12
N GLU A 58 -10.89 14.53 -0.50
CA GLU A 58 -12.12 14.83 -1.23
C GLU A 58 -12.16 14.04 -2.54
N ALA A 59 -13.30 13.42 -2.84
CA ALA A 59 -13.54 12.79 -4.13
C ALA A 59 -13.58 13.87 -5.23
N GLN A 60 -13.07 13.56 -6.42
CA GLN A 60 -13.03 14.54 -7.52
C GLN A 60 -14.42 14.87 -8.08
N ASP A 61 -15.35 13.93 -7.98
CA ASP A 61 -16.66 13.97 -8.65
C ASP A 61 -17.85 13.94 -7.68
N SER A 62 -17.62 14.01 -6.37
CA SER A 62 -18.68 14.07 -5.37
C SER A 62 -18.26 14.87 -4.13
N ASP A 63 -19.23 15.23 -3.29
CA ASP A 63 -18.98 15.82 -1.97
C ASP A 63 -18.51 14.75 -0.94
N ASP A 64 -18.21 13.52 -1.39
CA ASP A 64 -17.74 12.46 -0.51
C ASP A 64 -16.28 12.67 -0.15
N CYS A 65 -15.92 12.27 1.07
CA CYS A 65 -14.54 12.24 1.54
C CYS A 65 -14.19 10.81 1.97
N PHE A 66 -12.94 10.42 1.76
CA PHE A 66 -12.40 9.15 2.22
C PHE A 66 -11.08 9.35 2.96
N VAL A 67 -10.75 8.45 3.88
CA VAL A 67 -9.47 8.49 4.58
C VAL A 67 -8.43 7.75 3.74
N GLY A 68 -7.31 8.41 3.44
CA GLY A 68 -6.24 7.83 2.63
C GLY A 68 -4.99 8.69 2.59
N ALA A 69 -4.02 8.31 1.76
CA ALA A 69 -2.84 9.11 1.47
C ALA A 69 -2.79 9.41 -0.03
N GLU A 70 -2.23 10.56 -0.41
CA GLU A 70 -2.12 10.94 -1.83
C GLU A 70 -1.24 9.95 -2.62
N ASP A 71 -1.62 9.61 -3.85
CA ASP A 71 -0.90 8.66 -4.71
C ASP A 71 0.60 8.97 -4.86
N ARG A 72 0.96 10.25 -4.95
CA ARG A 72 2.36 10.72 -5.03
C ARG A 72 3.21 10.30 -3.83
N CYS A 73 2.60 9.93 -2.71
CA CYS A 73 3.29 9.34 -1.56
C CYS A 73 3.87 7.96 -1.90
N PHE A 74 3.41 7.29 -2.95
CA PHE A 74 3.84 5.95 -3.35
C PHE A 74 4.64 5.92 -4.66
N GLU A 75 4.82 7.07 -5.34
CA GLU A 75 5.65 7.20 -6.56
C GLU A 75 7.17 7.15 -6.27
N ALA A 76 7.67 6.00 -5.85
CA ALA A 76 9.10 5.76 -5.61
C ALA A 76 9.44 4.26 -5.68
N GLN A 77 10.73 3.92 -5.59
CA GLN A 77 11.15 2.52 -5.40
C GLN A 77 10.62 1.97 -4.08
N TRP A 78 10.27 0.69 -4.05
CA TRP A 78 9.66 0.03 -2.88
C TRP A 78 10.45 0.22 -1.57
N ASN A 79 11.77 0.06 -1.62
CA ASN A 79 12.66 0.28 -0.47
C ASN A 79 12.67 1.73 0.05
N VAL A 80 12.39 2.71 -0.81
CA VAL A 80 12.23 4.12 -0.43
C VAL A 80 10.86 4.34 0.20
N ILE A 81 9.79 3.74 -0.34
CA ILE A 81 8.43 3.89 0.19
C ILE A 81 8.34 3.34 1.61
N ILE A 82 8.85 2.13 1.85
CA ILE A 82 8.81 1.51 3.19
C ILE A 82 9.70 2.23 4.21
N GLY A 83 10.63 3.07 3.75
CA GLY A 83 11.48 3.93 4.60
C GLY A 83 10.87 5.30 4.91
N LYS A 84 9.65 5.59 4.44
CA LYS A 84 8.95 6.84 4.74
C LYS A 84 8.35 6.80 6.15
N GLU A 85 8.35 7.96 6.79
CA GLU A 85 7.56 8.19 7.99
C GLU A 85 6.07 8.26 7.63
N VAL A 86 5.24 7.52 8.36
CA VAL A 86 3.79 7.59 8.31
C VAL A 86 3.29 8.55 9.39
N ILE A 87 2.47 9.49 8.95
CA ILE A 87 1.76 10.50 9.74
C ILE A 87 0.26 10.23 9.59
N ILE A 88 -0.46 10.33 10.69
CA ILE A 88 -1.92 10.26 10.72
C ILE A 88 -2.38 11.65 11.14
N ASP A 89 -3.22 12.29 10.32
CA ASP A 89 -3.76 13.60 10.66
C ASP A 89 -4.73 13.50 11.86
N ASN A 90 -4.85 14.56 12.66
CA ASN A 90 -5.62 14.51 13.90
C ASN A 90 -7.14 14.35 13.66
N ASP A 91 -7.60 14.71 12.46
CA ASP A 91 -9.01 14.68 12.07
C ASP A 91 -9.45 13.34 11.45
N VAL A 92 -8.56 12.33 11.45
CA VAL A 92 -8.90 10.99 10.92
C VAL A 92 -8.67 9.88 11.93
N GLU A 93 -9.61 8.93 11.97
CA GLU A 93 -9.46 7.68 12.68
C GLU A 93 -9.15 6.58 11.67
N ILE A 94 -7.94 6.03 11.77
CA ILE A 94 -7.49 4.90 10.94
C ILE A 94 -6.53 4.04 11.75
N SER A 95 -6.72 2.74 11.69
CA SER A 95 -5.86 1.78 12.37
C SER A 95 -4.56 1.55 11.61
N LEU A 96 -3.55 1.04 12.33
CA LEU A 96 -2.30 0.60 11.69
C LEU A 96 -2.51 -0.55 10.72
N PHE A 97 -3.56 -1.36 10.90
CA PHE A 97 -3.89 -2.47 10.00
C PHE A 97 -4.44 -1.94 8.68
N GLU A 98 -5.38 -1.01 8.73
CA GLU A 98 -5.91 -0.33 7.52
C GLU A 98 -4.81 0.39 6.77
N ILE A 99 -3.88 1.07 7.48
CA ILE A 99 -2.67 1.66 6.87
C ILE A 99 -1.82 0.59 6.18
N ALA A 100 -1.57 -0.56 6.83
CA ALA A 100 -0.76 -1.63 6.25
C ALA A 100 -1.38 -2.16 4.95
N CYS A 101 -2.69 -2.42 4.96
CA CYS A 101 -3.44 -2.91 3.80
C CYS A 101 -3.44 -1.88 2.66
N ASN A 102 -3.82 -0.63 2.96
CA ASN A 102 -3.84 0.45 1.98
C ASN A 102 -2.45 0.71 1.39
N ALA A 103 -1.43 0.87 2.24
CA ALA A 103 -0.07 1.15 1.78
C ALA A 103 0.50 0.01 0.93
N PHE A 104 0.27 -1.25 1.31
CA PHE A 104 0.73 -2.39 0.52
C PHE A 104 0.06 -2.41 -0.86
N LEU A 105 -1.26 -2.20 -0.93
CA LEU A 105 -1.96 -2.10 -2.20
C LEU A 105 -1.44 -0.95 -3.07
N CYS A 106 -1.27 0.25 -2.50
CA CYS A 106 -0.71 1.40 -3.21
C CYS A 106 0.73 1.14 -3.71
N ILE A 107 1.56 0.42 -2.94
CA ILE A 107 2.91 0.02 -3.38
C ILE A 107 2.85 -0.90 -4.61
N LEU A 108 1.91 -1.85 -4.64
CA LEU A 108 1.73 -2.76 -5.78
C LEU A 108 1.25 -2.02 -7.02
N LEU A 109 0.37 -1.03 -6.86
CA LEU A 109 -0.27 -0.30 -7.96
C LEU A 109 0.59 0.85 -8.51
N ILE A 110 1.21 1.63 -7.63
CA ILE A 110 1.85 2.92 -7.96
C ILE A 110 3.38 2.85 -7.85
N GLY A 111 3.89 2.02 -6.94
CA GLY A 111 5.31 1.93 -6.66
C GLY A 111 6.16 1.55 -7.87
N PHE A 112 7.40 2.05 -7.92
CA PHE A 112 8.38 1.67 -8.93
C PHE A 112 8.88 0.26 -8.64
N LYS A 113 8.10 -0.69 -9.12
CA LYS A 113 8.25 -2.13 -8.95
C LYS A 113 9.47 -2.68 -9.70
N PRO A 114 10.17 -3.69 -9.13
CA PRO A 114 11.11 -4.51 -9.87
C PRO A 114 10.45 -5.16 -11.10
N ARG A 115 11.23 -5.39 -12.16
CA ARG A 115 10.73 -5.94 -13.44
C ARG A 115 9.92 -7.24 -13.28
N ARG A 116 10.29 -8.10 -12.33
CA ARG A 116 9.60 -9.38 -12.07
C ARG A 116 8.13 -9.23 -11.61
N PHE A 117 7.73 -8.06 -11.13
CA PHE A 117 6.36 -7.76 -10.71
C PHE A 117 5.58 -6.92 -11.74
N THR A 118 6.10 -6.78 -12.97
CA THR A 118 5.44 -5.96 -14.01
C THR A 118 4.08 -6.53 -14.38
N GLU A 119 4.02 -7.83 -14.67
CA GLU A 119 2.79 -8.55 -15.02
C GLU A 119 1.75 -8.47 -13.89
N LEU A 120 2.16 -8.75 -12.65
CA LEU A 120 1.28 -8.63 -11.48
C LEU A 120 0.62 -7.24 -11.40
N ASN A 121 1.40 -6.17 -11.55
CA ASN A 121 0.83 -4.81 -11.51
C ASN A 121 -0.12 -4.53 -12.67
N GLU A 122 0.19 -4.96 -13.89
CA GLU A 122 -0.68 -4.76 -15.05
C GLU A 122 -2.03 -5.45 -14.85
N GLU A 123 -2.02 -6.69 -14.34
CA GLU A 123 -3.22 -7.44 -14.03
C GLU A 123 -4.02 -6.82 -12.89
N LEU A 124 -3.36 -6.34 -11.83
CA LEU A 124 -4.02 -5.62 -10.74
C LEU A 124 -4.70 -4.33 -11.23
N LEU A 125 -4.06 -3.59 -12.13
CA LEU A 125 -4.65 -2.40 -12.74
C LEU A 125 -5.83 -2.74 -13.65
N GLU A 126 -5.81 -3.90 -14.31
CA GLU A 126 -6.94 -4.38 -15.11
C GLU A 126 -8.14 -4.79 -14.24
N MET A 127 -7.90 -5.40 -13.07
CA MET A 127 -8.97 -5.75 -12.11
C MET A 127 -9.71 -4.54 -11.52
N LEU A 128 -9.09 -3.35 -11.57
CA LEU A 128 -9.62 -2.11 -11.01
C LEU A 128 -10.33 -1.22 -12.06
N ARG A 129 -10.42 -1.68 -13.31
CA ARG A 129 -11.15 -1.00 -14.39
C ARG A 129 -12.58 -1.52 -14.49
#